data_AF-A0A1Z4V5J0-F1
#
_entry.id   AF-A0A1Z4V5J0-F1
#
_cell.length_a   1.000
_cell.length_b   1.000
_cell.length_c   1.000
_cell.angle_alpha   90.00
_cell.angle_beta   90.00
_cell.angle_gamma   90.00
#
_symmetry.space_group_name_H-M   'P 1'
#
loop_
_entity.id
_entity.type
_entity.pdbx_description
1 polymer ?
#
loop_
_entity_poly.entity_id
_entity_poly.type
_entity_poly.pdbx_seq_one_letter_code
_entity_poly.pdbx_strand_id
1 'polypeptide(L)'
;MTNRFFQLPITNYQLPITNYQLPITKIMESPIERIKLSQTAKEQLLKLKRSTKIEQWNILCRWAFCRSLAEPAAPSPVPIPQDSNVELTWRVFGGEMSDILLLALKQRCYNDGLDTDRETLITQFRLHLHRGIGYLAGDQNIKKIEDLIELATKKVKC
;
A
#
# COMPACT_ATOMS: atom_id res chain seq x y z
N MET A 1 43.29 -5.20 43.02
CA MET A 1 42.18 -4.24 43.18
C MET A 1 42.75 -2.89 42.76
N THR A 2 42.24 -2.16 41.77
CA THR A 2 40.86 -1.67 41.73
C THR A 2 40.46 -1.33 40.29
N ASN A 3 39.28 -1.82 39.89
CA ASN A 3 38.53 -1.39 38.71
C ASN A 3 38.42 0.13 38.64
N ARG A 4 38.85 0.76 37.54
CA ARG A 4 38.38 2.10 37.19
C ARG A 4 37.07 1.97 36.42
N PHE A 5 35.96 2.12 37.13
CA PHE A 5 34.69 2.44 36.51
C PHE A 5 34.76 3.87 35.98
N PHE A 6 34.76 4.05 34.67
CA PHE A 6 34.41 5.34 34.07
C PHE A 6 32.89 5.52 34.21
N GLN A 7 32.47 6.25 35.24
CA GLN A 7 31.11 6.77 35.30
C GLN A 7 31.03 7.97 34.36
N LEU A 8 30.29 7.84 33.25
CA LEU A 8 29.87 8.98 32.46
C LEU A 8 28.73 9.69 33.20
N PRO A 9 28.73 11.04 33.28
CA PRO A 9 27.64 11.78 33.91
C PRO A 9 26.39 11.61 33.04
N ILE A 10 25.38 10.93 33.60
CA ILE A 10 24.06 10.82 32.98
C ILE A 10 23.43 12.20 33.08
N THR A 11 23.52 12.98 32.00
CA THR A 11 22.80 14.25 31.89
C THR A 11 21.30 13.94 31.93
N ASN A 12 20.65 14.31 33.03
CA ASN A 12 19.19 14.30 33.20
C ASN A 12 18.57 15.37 32.29
N TYR A 13 18.53 15.11 30.99
CA TYR A 13 17.64 15.81 30.08
C TYR A 13 16.27 15.15 30.19
N GLN A 14 15.44 15.65 31.10
CA GLN A 14 14.00 15.45 30.98
C GLN A 14 13.52 16.27 29.78
N LEU A 15 13.27 15.58 28.67
CA LEU A 15 12.59 16.19 27.53
C LEU A 15 11.17 16.59 27.97
N PRO A 16 10.74 17.84 27.77
CA PRO A 16 9.36 18.21 28.00
C PRO A 16 8.51 17.39 27.03
N ILE A 17 7.58 16.59 27.57
CA ILE A 17 6.47 16.04 26.80
C ILE A 17 5.48 17.19 26.54
N THR A 18 5.97 18.31 25.99
CA THR A 18 5.11 19.38 25.54
C THR A 18 4.29 18.82 24.40
N ASN A 19 3.01 19.14 24.47
CA ASN A 19 1.89 18.68 23.67
C ASN A 19 2.04 19.06 22.18
N TYR A 20 3.10 18.56 21.54
CA TYR A 20 3.25 18.52 20.09
C TYR A 20 2.28 17.45 19.61
N GLN A 21 0.99 17.78 19.61
CA GLN A 21 0.12 17.26 18.57
C GLN A 21 0.73 17.71 17.25
N LEU A 22 1.63 16.88 16.72
CA LEU A 22 2.02 16.97 15.33
C LEU A 22 0.70 17.04 14.54
N PRO A 23 0.57 17.92 13.54
CA PRO A 23 -0.63 18.02 12.73
C PRO A 23 -0.70 16.83 11.76
N ILE A 24 -0.47 15.61 12.25
CA ILE A 24 -0.65 14.36 11.49
C ILE A 24 -2.13 14.19 11.12
N THR A 25 -3.03 14.85 11.86
CA THR A 25 -4.47 14.87 11.61
C THR A 25 -4.93 16.00 10.71
N LYS A 26 -4.05 16.92 10.29
CA LYS A 26 -4.37 17.86 9.20
C LYS A 26 -4.28 17.08 7.89
N ILE A 27 -5.30 16.26 7.67
CA ILE A 27 -5.85 15.80 6.40
C ILE A 27 -4.74 15.74 5.34
N MET A 28 -4.04 14.61 5.25
CA MET A 28 -3.40 14.28 3.99
C MET A 28 -4.51 14.13 2.98
N GLU A 29 -4.91 15.24 2.36
CA GLU A 29 -5.88 15.22 1.29
C GLU A 29 -5.27 14.36 0.20
N SER A 30 -5.90 13.21 -0.03
CA SER A 30 -5.38 12.27 -1.02
C SER A 30 -5.55 12.93 -2.39
N PRO A 31 -4.48 13.02 -3.20
CA PRO A 31 -4.60 13.46 -4.59
C PRO A 31 -5.52 12.53 -5.40
N ILE A 32 -5.70 11.29 -4.92
CA ILE A 32 -6.55 10.27 -5.51
C ILE A 32 -7.93 10.40 -4.85
N GLU A 33 -8.93 10.78 -5.64
CA GLU A 33 -10.32 10.88 -5.17
C GLU A 33 -11.17 9.70 -5.64
N ARG A 34 -11.03 9.34 -6.91
CA ARG A 34 -11.79 8.30 -7.61
C ARG A 34 -10.86 7.32 -8.30
N ILE A 35 -11.15 6.04 -8.11
CA ILE A 35 -10.41 4.94 -8.69
C ILE A 35 -11.35 4.21 -9.64
N LYS A 36 -11.08 4.35 -10.94
CA LYS A 36 -11.81 3.61 -11.98
C LYS A 36 -10.91 2.51 -12.55
N LEU A 37 -11.40 1.28 -12.52
CA LEU A 37 -10.67 0.12 -13.01
C LEU A 37 -10.84 -0.06 -14.53
N SER A 38 -9.93 -0.82 -15.12
CA SER A 38 -10.05 -1.39 -16.47
C SER A 38 -10.96 -2.62 -16.47
N GLN A 39 -11.56 -2.95 -17.60
CA GLN A 39 -12.38 -4.15 -17.77
C GLN A 39 -11.59 -5.44 -17.48
N THR A 40 -10.34 -5.53 -17.92
CA THR A 40 -9.45 -6.68 -17.62
C THR A 40 -9.25 -6.89 -16.12
N ALA A 41 -8.94 -5.82 -15.39
CA ALA A 41 -8.79 -5.88 -13.93
C ALA A 41 -10.08 -6.31 -13.22
N LYS A 42 -11.25 -5.87 -13.69
CA LYS A 42 -12.54 -6.33 -13.17
C LYS A 42 -12.72 -7.83 -13.34
N GLU A 43 -12.39 -8.38 -14.51
CA GLU A 43 -12.49 -9.82 -14.79
C GLU A 43 -11.54 -10.64 -13.90
N GLN A 44 -10.31 -10.17 -13.74
CA GLN A 44 -9.31 -10.74 -12.83
C GLN A 44 -9.79 -10.74 -11.38
N LEU A 45 -10.33 -9.61 -10.91
CA LEU A 45 -10.90 -9.51 -9.57
C LEU A 45 -12.13 -10.42 -9.42
N LEU A 46 -13.00 -10.55 -10.43
CA LEU A 46 -14.16 -11.45 -10.38
C LEU A 46 -13.74 -12.91 -10.22
N LYS A 47 -12.66 -13.34 -10.90
CA LYS A 47 -12.06 -14.66 -10.69
C LYS A 47 -11.60 -14.82 -9.24
N LEU A 48 -10.89 -13.83 -8.70
CA LEU A 48 -10.42 -13.83 -7.32
C LEU A 48 -11.57 -13.92 -6.32
N LYS A 49 -12.67 -13.17 -6.52
CA LYS A 49 -13.86 -13.24 -5.66
C LYS A 49 -14.43 -14.66 -5.58
N ARG A 50 -14.46 -15.39 -6.72
CA ARG A 50 -14.99 -16.76 -6.78
C ARG A 50 -14.13 -17.74 -5.98
N SER A 51 -12.81 -17.61 -6.05
CA SER A 51 -11.84 -18.45 -5.34
C SER A 51 -11.75 -18.12 -3.85
N THR A 52 -11.55 -16.85 -3.49
CA THR A 52 -11.24 -16.46 -2.10
C THR A 52 -12.48 -16.18 -1.26
N LYS A 53 -13.67 -16.11 -1.87
CA LYS A 53 -14.94 -15.72 -1.23
C LYS A 53 -14.94 -14.30 -0.62
N ILE A 54 -13.94 -13.48 -0.94
CA ILE A 54 -13.93 -12.06 -0.58
C ILE A 54 -14.84 -11.32 -1.54
N GLU A 55 -16.00 -10.86 -1.08
CA GLU A 55 -16.98 -10.23 -1.95
C GLU A 55 -16.69 -8.75 -2.24
N GLN A 56 -15.99 -8.07 -1.34
CA GLN A 56 -15.79 -6.64 -1.46
C GLN A 56 -14.58 -6.31 -2.35
N TRP A 57 -14.79 -5.49 -3.39
CA TRP A 57 -13.74 -5.09 -4.34
C TRP A 57 -12.61 -4.34 -3.65
N ASN A 58 -12.91 -3.46 -2.70
CA ASN A 58 -11.91 -2.68 -1.97
C ASN A 58 -10.92 -3.57 -1.20
N ILE A 59 -11.38 -4.67 -0.58
CA ILE A 59 -10.51 -5.62 0.12
C ILE A 59 -9.51 -6.24 -0.86
N LEU A 60 -9.99 -6.80 -1.98
CA LEU A 60 -9.10 -7.41 -2.99
C LEU A 60 -8.14 -6.39 -3.62
N CYS A 61 -8.60 -5.17 -3.87
CA CYS A 61 -7.76 -4.09 -4.39
C CYS A 61 -6.66 -3.69 -3.39
N ARG A 62 -6.93 -3.70 -2.07
CA ARG A 62 -5.89 -3.48 -1.04
C ARG A 62 -4.83 -4.59 -1.08
N TRP A 63 -5.26 -5.85 -1.12
CA TRP A 63 -4.34 -6.99 -1.25
C TRP A 63 -3.46 -6.85 -2.48
N ALA A 64 -4.05 -6.56 -3.64
CA ALA A 64 -3.34 -6.34 -4.89
C ALA A 64 -2.32 -5.19 -4.78
N PHE A 65 -2.76 -4.04 -4.25
CA PHE A 65 -1.92 -2.88 -4.11
C PHE A 65 -0.72 -3.14 -3.19
N CYS A 66 -0.94 -3.71 -2.00
CA CYS A 66 0.13 -4.09 -1.07
C CYS A 66 1.07 -5.15 -1.68
N ARG A 67 0.51 -6.15 -2.37
CA ARG A 67 1.31 -7.17 -3.07
C ARG A 67 2.27 -6.56 -4.09
N SER A 68 1.80 -5.53 -4.80
CA SER A 68 2.58 -4.79 -5.78
C SER A 68 3.60 -3.86 -5.14
N LEU A 69 3.30 -3.22 -4.01
CA LEU A 69 4.25 -2.36 -3.28
C LEU A 69 5.42 -3.17 -2.70
N ALA A 70 5.19 -4.43 -2.32
CA ALA A 70 6.23 -5.31 -1.80
C ALA A 70 7.24 -5.78 -2.86
N GLU A 71 6.94 -5.63 -4.16
CA GLU A 71 7.84 -6.03 -5.23
C GLU A 71 8.98 -5.02 -5.42
N PRO A 72 10.25 -5.45 -5.48
CA PRO A 72 11.39 -4.51 -5.58
C PRO A 72 11.38 -3.74 -6.90
N ALA A 73 10.97 -4.36 -8.00
CA ALA A 73 10.93 -3.69 -9.30
C ALA A 73 9.76 -2.71 -9.40
N ALA A 74 9.98 -1.53 -10.01
CA ALA A 74 8.93 -0.57 -10.33
C ALA A 74 7.95 -1.11 -11.38
N PRO A 75 6.67 -0.70 -11.38
CA PRO A 75 5.72 -1.13 -12.39
C PRO A 75 6.01 -0.46 -13.75
N SER A 76 5.82 -1.20 -14.84
CA SER A 76 6.03 -0.67 -16.19
C SER A 76 5.04 0.47 -16.50
N PRO A 77 5.46 1.57 -17.14
CA PRO A 77 4.61 2.73 -17.44
C PRO A 77 3.69 2.46 -18.63
N VAL A 78 2.75 1.52 -18.45
CA VAL A 78 1.79 1.13 -19.47
C VAL A 78 0.49 1.90 -19.26
N PRO A 79 -0.11 2.49 -20.31
CA PRO A 79 -1.41 3.15 -20.19
C PRO A 79 -2.48 2.13 -19.79
N ILE A 80 -3.26 2.48 -18.76
CA ILE A 80 -4.34 1.63 -18.25
C ILE A 80 -5.69 2.20 -18.71
N PRO A 81 -6.49 1.46 -19.48
CA PRO A 81 -7.82 1.92 -19.87
C PRO A 81 -8.76 2.04 -18.66
N GLN A 82 -9.70 2.98 -18.71
CA GLN A 82 -10.71 3.23 -17.66
C GLN A 82 -12.12 2.91 -18.17
N ASP A 83 -12.26 1.74 -18.78
CA ASP A 83 -13.43 1.28 -19.51
C ASP A 83 -14.41 0.45 -18.65
N SER A 84 -14.07 0.15 -17.39
CA SER A 84 -14.96 -0.60 -16.50
C SER A 84 -16.03 0.26 -15.84
N ASN A 85 -17.09 -0.39 -15.38
CA ASN A 85 -18.11 0.21 -14.50
C ASN A 85 -17.77 0.11 -13.00
N VAL A 86 -16.64 -0.51 -12.64
CA VAL A 86 -16.20 -0.58 -11.24
C VAL A 86 -15.44 0.69 -10.88
N GLU A 87 -16.05 1.49 -10.03
CA GLU A 87 -15.48 2.71 -9.47
C GLU A 87 -15.53 2.68 -7.95
N LEU A 88 -14.46 3.14 -7.30
CA LEU A 88 -14.33 3.23 -5.86
C LEU A 88 -13.80 4.63 -5.51
N THR A 89 -14.36 5.27 -4.48
CA THR A 89 -13.73 6.47 -3.92
C THR A 89 -12.51 6.08 -3.10
N TRP A 90 -11.52 6.97 -2.98
CA TRP A 90 -10.35 6.71 -2.14
C TRP A 90 -10.73 6.43 -0.69
N ARG A 91 -11.75 7.11 -0.17
CA ARG A 91 -12.29 6.86 1.17
C ARG A 91 -12.81 5.43 1.34
N VAL A 92 -13.54 4.89 0.37
CA VAL A 92 -14.03 3.49 0.40
C VAL A 92 -12.89 2.50 0.17
N PHE A 93 -11.95 2.86 -0.71
CA PHE A 93 -10.77 2.05 -0.98
C PHE A 93 -9.88 1.93 0.25
N GLY A 94 -9.45 3.04 0.86
CA GLY A 94 -8.50 3.03 1.99
C GLY A 94 -9.15 2.85 3.35
N GLY A 95 -10.36 3.37 3.57
CA GLY A 95 -10.99 3.40 4.90
C GLY A 95 -10.05 4.04 5.93
N GLU A 96 -9.90 3.41 7.08
CA GLU A 96 -8.95 3.82 8.14
C GLU A 96 -7.48 3.68 7.71
N MET A 97 -7.20 2.85 6.69
CA MET A 97 -5.85 2.63 6.16
C MET A 97 -5.49 3.62 5.03
N SER A 98 -6.35 4.60 4.71
CA SER A 98 -6.11 5.54 3.60
C SER A 98 -4.74 6.20 3.69
N ASP A 99 -4.40 6.65 4.88
CA ASP A 99 -3.25 7.50 5.12
C ASP A 99 -1.96 6.68 5.05
N ILE A 100 -1.97 5.48 5.65
CA ILE A 100 -0.82 4.57 5.60
C ILE A 100 -0.59 4.04 4.17
N LEU A 101 -1.65 3.78 3.39
CA LEU A 101 -1.53 3.34 2.00
C LEU A 101 -0.97 4.46 1.11
N LEU A 102 -1.41 5.71 1.31
CA LEU A 102 -0.87 6.86 0.60
C LEU A 102 0.59 7.12 0.98
N LEU A 103 0.93 6.98 2.26
CA LEU A 103 2.30 7.12 2.75
C LEU A 103 3.22 6.05 2.15
N ALA A 104 2.76 4.79 2.11
CA ALA A 104 3.51 3.70 1.48
C ALA A 104 3.74 3.96 -0.02
N LEU A 105 2.75 4.53 -0.73
CA LEU A 105 2.92 4.94 -2.12
C LEU A 105 3.96 6.05 -2.29
N LYS A 106 3.90 7.10 -1.45
CA LYS A 106 4.87 8.20 -1.48
C LYS A 106 6.29 7.70 -1.22
N GLN A 107 6.44 6.85 -0.21
CA GLN A 107 7.72 6.21 0.10
C GLN A 107 8.21 5.37 -1.09
N ARG A 108 7.30 4.67 -1.77
CA ARG A 108 7.65 3.90 -2.95
C ARG A 108 8.12 4.78 -4.11
N CYS A 109 7.41 5.87 -4.42
CA CYS A 109 7.85 6.84 -5.42
C CYS A 109 9.25 7.38 -5.09
N TYR A 110 9.50 7.75 -3.84
CA TYR A 110 10.80 8.22 -3.39
C TYR A 110 11.91 7.18 -3.62
N ASN A 111 11.67 5.91 -3.27
CA ASN A 111 12.63 4.83 -3.49
C ASN A 111 12.91 4.59 -4.98
N ASP A 112 11.90 4.77 -5.83
CA ASP A 112 12.01 4.62 -7.29
C ASP A 112 12.57 5.90 -7.96
N GLY A 113 12.92 6.94 -7.21
CA GLY A 113 13.46 8.21 -7.72
C GLY A 113 12.43 9.07 -8.46
N LEU A 114 11.15 8.92 -8.14
CA LEU A 114 10.03 9.64 -8.73
C LEU A 114 9.58 10.79 -7.83
N ASP A 115 8.98 11.81 -8.45
CA ASP A 115 8.32 12.89 -7.74
C ASP A 115 7.08 12.39 -6.97
N THR A 116 6.64 13.18 -5.98
CA THR A 116 5.45 12.90 -5.17
C THR A 116 4.33 13.91 -5.42
N ASP A 117 4.26 14.47 -6.63
CA ASP A 117 3.18 15.34 -7.06
C ASP A 117 1.88 14.55 -7.30
N ARG A 118 0.77 15.28 -7.47
CA ARG A 118 -0.58 14.71 -7.63
C ARG A 118 -0.68 13.76 -8.82
N GLU A 119 -0.16 14.14 -9.98
CA GLU A 119 -0.29 13.35 -11.21
C GLU A 119 0.58 12.11 -11.15
N THR A 120 1.81 12.23 -10.63
CA THR A 120 2.69 11.07 -10.42
C THR A 120 2.07 10.08 -9.45
N LEU A 121 1.52 10.53 -8.32
CA LEU A 121 0.89 9.63 -7.34
C LEU A 121 -0.35 8.92 -7.92
N ILE A 122 -1.21 9.63 -8.65
CA ILE A 122 -2.37 9.01 -9.32
C ILE A 122 -1.90 7.95 -10.32
N THR A 123 -0.88 8.27 -11.12
CA THR A 123 -0.34 7.37 -12.14
C THR A 123 0.29 6.13 -11.49
N GLN A 124 1.17 6.33 -10.51
CA GLN A 124 1.85 5.24 -9.80
C GLN A 124 0.88 4.36 -9.03
N PHE A 125 -0.12 4.94 -8.37
CA PHE A 125 -1.18 4.18 -7.71
C PHE A 125 -1.86 3.23 -8.70
N ARG A 126 -2.25 3.73 -9.88
CA ARG A 126 -2.92 2.92 -10.91
C ARG A 126 -2.02 1.82 -11.43
N LEU A 127 -0.77 2.13 -11.76
CA LEU A 127 0.21 1.15 -12.22
C LEU A 127 0.39 0.02 -11.19
N HIS A 128 0.59 0.40 -9.92
CA HIS A 128 0.74 -0.57 -8.84
C HIS A 128 -0.50 -1.43 -8.64
N LEU A 129 -1.68 -0.81 -8.58
CA LEU A 129 -2.94 -1.52 -8.37
C LEU A 129 -3.18 -2.56 -9.47
N HIS A 130 -3.05 -2.17 -10.73
CA HIS A 130 -3.30 -3.07 -11.86
C HIS A 130 -2.28 -4.18 -11.97
N ARG A 131 -0.99 -3.88 -11.75
CA ARG A 131 0.05 -4.92 -11.66
C ARG A 131 -0.25 -5.92 -10.55
N GLY A 132 -0.63 -5.43 -9.38
CA GLY A 132 -0.99 -6.25 -8.23
C GLY A 132 -2.16 -7.18 -8.50
N ILE A 133 -3.20 -6.68 -9.17
CA ILE A 133 -4.37 -7.49 -9.58
C ILE A 133 -3.91 -8.58 -10.56
N GLY A 134 -3.05 -8.23 -11.51
CA GLY A 134 -2.46 -9.19 -12.45
C GLY A 134 -1.68 -10.30 -11.75
N TYR A 135 -0.85 -9.97 -10.75
CA TYR A 135 -0.12 -10.97 -9.97
C TYR A 135 -1.04 -11.88 -9.18
N LEU A 136 -2.02 -11.33 -8.45
CA LEU A 136 -2.93 -12.18 -7.67
C LEU A 136 -3.76 -13.10 -8.58
N ALA A 137 -4.29 -12.58 -9.69
CA ALA A 137 -5.13 -13.38 -10.59
C ALA A 137 -4.35 -14.40 -11.43
N GLY A 138 -3.06 -14.13 -11.68
CA GLY A 138 -2.12 -14.99 -12.40
C GLY A 138 -1.46 -16.06 -11.54
N ASP A 139 -1.40 -15.88 -10.22
CA ASP A 139 -0.83 -16.86 -9.30
C ASP A 139 -1.74 -18.09 -9.18
N GLN A 140 -1.26 -19.23 -9.66
CA GLN A 140 -2.00 -20.49 -9.63
C GLN A 140 -2.15 -21.06 -8.22
N ASN A 141 -1.38 -20.57 -7.25
CA ASN A 141 -1.45 -21.00 -5.86
C ASN A 141 -2.58 -20.31 -5.08
N ILE A 142 -3.13 -19.20 -5.58
CA ILE A 142 -4.21 -18.47 -4.89
C ILE A 142 -5.55 -19.06 -5.30
N LYS A 143 -6.05 -20.02 -4.53
CA LYS A 143 -7.33 -20.72 -4.77
C LYS A 143 -8.35 -20.48 -3.66
N LYS A 144 -7.91 -20.06 -2.48
CA LYS A 144 -8.74 -19.79 -1.29
C LYS A 144 -8.12 -18.66 -0.46
N ILE A 145 -8.84 -18.22 0.57
CA ILE A 145 -8.42 -17.08 1.40
C ILE A 145 -7.13 -17.36 2.18
N GLU A 146 -6.91 -18.61 2.57
CA GLU A 146 -5.74 -19.05 3.33
C GLU A 146 -4.45 -18.83 2.54
N ASP A 147 -4.49 -18.94 1.21
CA ASP A 147 -3.33 -18.75 0.36
C ASP A 147 -2.89 -17.27 0.34
N LEU A 148 -3.83 -16.32 0.50
CA LEU A 148 -3.51 -14.90 0.68
C LEU A 148 -2.81 -14.64 2.02
N ILE A 149 -3.25 -15.33 3.07
CA ILE A 149 -2.63 -15.23 4.40
C ILE A 149 -1.23 -15.84 4.37
N GLU A 150 -1.07 -16.98 3.69
CA GLU A 150 0.22 -17.62 3.49
C GLU A 150 1.17 -16.69 2.71
N LEU A 151 0.67 -16.00 1.68
CA LEU A 151 1.44 -15.03 0.92
C LEU A 151 1.91 -13.85 1.79
N ALA A 152 1.09 -13.37 2.72
CA ALA A 152 1.46 -12.32 3.66
C ALA A 152 2.48 -12.77 4.72
N THR A 153 2.55 -14.07 5.02
CA THR A 153 3.40 -14.62 6.09
C THR A 153 4.67 -15.30 5.57
N LYS A 154 4.70 -15.68 4.28
CA LYS A 154 5.90 -16.18 3.59
C LYS A 154 6.93 -15.06 3.43
N LYS A 155 7.77 -14.92 4.47
CA LYS A 155 8.99 -14.10 4.57
C LYS A 155 8.79 -12.60 4.87
N VAL A 156 8.79 -12.28 6.16
CA VAL A 156 9.70 -11.24 6.66
C VAL A 156 11.03 -11.93 6.92
N LYS A 157 11.88 -12.06 5.89
CA LYS A 157 13.30 -12.35 6.15
C LYS A 157 13.96 -10.99 6.33
N CYS A 158 14.16 -10.62 7.60
CA CYS A 158 15.05 -9.53 7.99
C CYS A 158 16.46 -9.76 7.43
#